data_AF-A0AAV0UZ12-F1
#
_entry.id   AF-A0AAV0UZ12-F1
#
_cell.length_a   1.000
_cell.length_b   1.000
_cell.length_c   1.000
_cell.angle_alpha   90.00
_cell.angle_beta   90.00
_cell.angle_gamma   90.00
#
_symmetry.space_group_name_H-M   'P 1'
#
loop_
_entity.id
_entity.type
_entity.pdbx_description
1 polymer ?
#
loop_
_entity_poly.entity_id
_entity_poly.type
_entity_poly.pdbx_seq_one_letter_code
_entity_poly.pdbx_strand_id
1 'polypeptide(L)'
;MGIAGLLPVLKSITETKSIEEYRGRTLAIDGYCWLHRAIYSCSQEICLGQETAKYVKYFMDRITMLQRNGVIPYVVFDGGPLPMKKGTEEERRKSRQKNRELGIQHFNNKRFREARKCFARGADVSPYMAHRVIQHLKKQNVLYVVAPYEADAQLAYLVKTGLADGVITEDSDCLPFGCQVVLFKMDRDNVAQEIRMANLKNNKGMSFHMFTEKMFLEMCIFFRM
;
A
#
# COMPACT_ATOMS: atom_id res chain seq x y z
N MET A 1 -1.88 6.02 -2.49
CA MET A 1 -1.26 6.15 -3.82
C MET A 1 -2.39 5.91 -4.83
N GLY A 2 -2.12 5.86 -6.14
CA GLY A 2 -3.14 5.60 -7.16
C GLY A 2 -3.98 6.77 -7.67
N ILE A 3 -5.15 6.44 -8.22
CA ILE A 3 -6.09 7.39 -8.86
C ILE A 3 -6.58 8.48 -7.88
N ALA A 4 -6.12 9.71 -8.11
CA ALA A 4 -6.48 10.87 -7.32
C ALA A 4 -8.01 11.13 -7.34
N GLY A 5 -8.60 11.38 -6.17
CA GLY A 5 -10.02 11.72 -6.05
C GLY A 5 -11.00 10.54 -6.10
N LEU A 6 -10.56 9.32 -6.42
CA LEU A 6 -11.45 8.16 -6.54
C LEU A 6 -12.09 7.76 -5.21
N LEU A 7 -11.30 7.61 -4.14
CA LEU A 7 -11.83 7.22 -2.82
C LEU A 7 -12.90 8.19 -2.27
N PRO A 8 -12.73 9.53 -2.37
CA PRO A 8 -13.81 10.47 -2.07
C PRO A 8 -15.11 10.22 -2.85
N VAL A 9 -15.03 9.89 -4.15
CA VAL A 9 -16.22 9.59 -4.97
C VAL A 9 -16.93 8.32 -4.52
N LEU A 10 -16.18 7.33 -4.04
CA LEU A 10 -16.69 6.05 -3.54
C LEU A 10 -17.02 6.07 -2.04
N LYS A 11 -16.98 7.24 -1.39
CA LYS A 11 -17.20 7.36 0.05
C LYS A 11 -18.56 6.81 0.49
N SER A 12 -19.59 6.91 -0.35
CA SER A 12 -20.95 6.47 0.00
C SER A 12 -21.13 4.95 0.08
N ILE A 13 -20.20 4.20 -0.50
CA ILE A 13 -20.16 2.72 -0.49
C ILE A 13 -18.97 2.19 0.33
N THR A 14 -18.25 3.10 1.00
CA THR A 14 -17.13 2.74 1.86
C THR A 14 -17.67 2.42 3.25
N GLU A 15 -17.49 1.18 3.69
CA GLU A 15 -17.96 0.71 4.99
C GLU A 15 -16.78 0.56 5.96
N THR A 16 -17.00 0.87 7.23
CA THR A 16 -16.01 0.60 8.27
C THR A 16 -16.21 -0.82 8.77
N LYS A 17 -15.17 -1.65 8.68
CA LYS A 17 -15.23 -3.08 8.95
C LYS A 17 -14.13 -3.53 9.90
N SER A 18 -14.46 -4.49 10.77
CA SER A 18 -13.46 -5.14 11.60
C SER A 18 -12.74 -6.22 10.81
N ILE A 19 -11.43 -6.32 10.98
CA ILE A 19 -10.61 -7.39 10.40
C ILE A 19 -11.07 -8.77 10.88
N GLU A 20 -11.71 -8.86 12.04
CA GLU A 20 -12.27 -10.11 12.56
C GLU A 20 -13.35 -10.71 11.64
N GLU A 21 -14.06 -9.89 10.86
CA GLU A 21 -15.05 -10.36 9.87
C GLU A 21 -14.39 -11.19 8.75
N TYR A 22 -13.07 -11.09 8.61
CA TYR A 22 -12.25 -11.84 7.64
C TYR A 22 -11.58 -13.07 8.25
N ARG A 23 -11.98 -13.50 9.44
CA ARG A 23 -11.48 -14.74 10.05
C ARG A 23 -11.66 -15.93 9.10
N GLY A 24 -10.58 -16.69 8.92
CA GLY A 24 -10.52 -17.84 8.01
C GLY A 24 -10.35 -17.46 6.53
N ARG A 25 -10.32 -16.17 6.19
CA ARG A 25 -10.11 -15.66 4.83
C ARG A 25 -8.65 -15.36 4.57
N THR A 26 -8.27 -15.46 3.30
CA THR A 26 -6.94 -15.07 2.84
C THR A 26 -6.99 -13.63 2.35
N LEU A 27 -6.21 -12.74 2.96
CA LEU A 27 -6.09 -11.35 2.53
C LEU A 27 -4.73 -11.11 1.89
N ALA A 28 -4.74 -10.69 0.63
CA ALA A 28 -3.54 -10.28 -0.07
C ALA A 28 -3.13 -8.87 0.40
N ILE A 29 -1.84 -8.63 0.59
CA ILE A 29 -1.33 -7.39 1.21
C ILE A 29 -0.34 -6.75 0.26
N ASP A 30 -0.54 -5.47 -0.02
CA ASP A 30 0.47 -4.64 -0.66
C ASP A 30 1.63 -4.37 0.31
N GLY A 31 2.74 -5.05 0.09
CA GLY A 31 3.94 -4.96 0.92
C GLY A 31 4.62 -3.60 0.84
N TYR A 32 4.63 -2.94 -0.32
CA TYR A 32 5.27 -1.63 -0.46
C TYR A 32 4.46 -0.53 0.23
N CYS A 33 3.12 -0.58 0.16
CA CYS A 33 2.26 0.31 0.95
C CYS A 33 2.60 0.24 2.45
N TRP A 34 2.75 -0.95 3.01
CA TRP A 34 3.10 -1.12 4.42
C TRP A 34 4.54 -0.71 4.74
N LEU A 35 5.50 -1.00 3.86
CA LEU A 35 6.88 -0.54 4.02
C LEU A 35 6.96 0.99 4.01
N HIS A 36 6.28 1.66 3.09
CA HIS A 36 6.20 3.12 3.05
C HIS A 36 5.60 3.69 4.34
N ARG A 37 4.56 3.06 4.90
CA ARG A 37 4.02 3.45 6.21
C ARG A 37 5.03 3.21 7.36
N ALA A 38 5.77 2.10 7.30
CA ALA A 38 6.73 1.71 8.33
C ALA A 38 7.91 2.69 8.43
N ILE A 39 8.44 3.13 7.27
CA ILE A 39 9.63 3.99 7.23
C ILE A 39 9.41 5.39 7.80
N TYR A 40 8.17 5.88 7.90
CA TYR A 40 7.92 7.17 8.55
C TYR A 40 8.46 7.22 9.98
N SER A 41 8.36 6.09 10.71
CA SER A 41 8.84 5.96 12.10
C SER A 41 10.37 5.93 12.24
N CYS A 42 11.09 5.68 11.15
CA CYS A 42 12.55 5.60 11.12
C CYS A 42 13.17 6.36 9.93
N SER A 43 12.48 7.43 9.50
CA SER A 43 12.83 8.20 8.31
C SER A 43 14.17 8.93 8.48
N GLN A 44 14.45 9.41 9.71
CA GLN A 44 15.72 10.03 10.04
C GLN A 44 16.88 9.04 9.92
N GLU A 45 16.78 7.85 10.53
CA GLU A 45 17.83 6.83 10.46
C GLU A 45 18.12 6.43 9.01
N ILE A 46 17.06 6.20 8.22
CA ILE A 46 17.18 5.85 6.79
C ILE A 46 17.89 6.97 6.01
N CYS A 47 17.47 8.23 6.18
CA CYS A 47 18.08 9.34 5.47
C CYS A 47 19.55 9.57 5.86
N LEU A 48 19.92 9.29 7.12
CA LEU A 48 21.27 9.37 7.63
C LEU A 48 22.13 8.12 7.30
N GLY A 49 21.56 7.09 6.69
CA GLY A 49 22.27 5.84 6.37
C GLY A 49 22.56 4.96 7.58
N GLN A 50 21.80 5.13 8.67
CA GLN A 50 21.92 4.31 9.87
C GLN A 50 21.09 3.03 9.72
N GLU A 51 21.63 1.91 10.18
CA GLU A 51 20.88 0.67 10.20
C GLU A 51 19.71 0.74 11.20
N THR A 52 18.55 0.24 10.77
CA THR A 52 17.37 0.19 11.61
C THR A 52 16.56 -1.07 11.31
N ALA A 53 15.93 -1.64 12.33
CA ALA A 53 15.00 -2.75 12.22
C ALA A 53 13.55 -2.33 12.52
N LYS A 54 13.31 -1.04 12.76
CA LYS A 54 11.99 -0.50 13.14
C LYS A 54 10.91 -0.82 12.10
N TYR A 55 11.26 -0.71 10.80
CA TYR A 55 10.32 -1.03 9.73
C TYR A 55 9.97 -2.51 9.66
N VAL A 56 10.94 -3.41 9.93
CA VAL A 56 10.69 -4.86 9.99
C VAL A 56 9.75 -5.17 11.14
N LYS A 57 10.03 -4.62 12.34
CA LYS A 57 9.17 -4.80 13.51
C LYS A 57 7.74 -4.34 13.22
N TYR A 58 7.57 -3.13 12.70
CA TYR A 58 6.26 -2.62 12.31
C TYR A 58 5.51 -3.54 11.34
N PHE A 59 6.20 -4.04 10.31
CA PHE A 59 5.62 -4.92 9.31
C PHE A 59 5.16 -6.25 9.93
N MET A 60 6.04 -6.90 10.69
CA MET A 60 5.76 -8.20 11.31
C MET A 60 4.71 -8.11 12.42
N ASP A 61 4.66 -7.00 13.16
CA ASP A 61 3.62 -6.75 14.17
C ASP A 61 2.22 -6.74 13.52
N ARG A 62 2.09 -6.14 12.32
CA ARG A 62 0.83 -6.15 11.56
C ARG A 62 0.48 -7.53 11.00
N ILE A 63 1.46 -8.27 10.50
CA ILE A 63 1.25 -9.67 10.06
C ILE A 63 0.75 -10.53 11.21
N THR A 64 1.40 -10.41 12.37
CA THR A 64 1.01 -11.13 13.59
C THR A 64 -0.40 -10.75 14.04
N MET A 65 -0.77 -9.47 13.92
CA MET A 65 -2.12 -9.00 14.22
C MET A 65 -3.16 -9.68 13.32
N LEU A 66 -2.93 -9.75 12.00
CA LEU A 66 -3.85 -10.43 11.07
C LEU A 66 -4.01 -11.91 11.44
N GLN A 67 -2.90 -12.60 11.69
CA GLN A 67 -2.91 -14.02 12.09
C GLN A 67 -3.66 -14.25 13.40
N ARG A 68 -3.53 -13.36 14.39
CA ARG A 68 -4.27 -13.44 15.67
C ARG A 68 -5.78 -13.27 15.48
N ASN A 69 -6.20 -12.47 14.50
CA ASN A 69 -7.60 -12.33 14.12
C ASN A 69 -8.09 -13.52 13.25
N GLY A 70 -7.22 -14.49 12.96
CA GLY A 70 -7.52 -15.67 12.17
C GLY A 70 -7.52 -15.42 10.66
N VAL A 71 -6.99 -14.28 10.21
CA VAL A 71 -6.78 -13.98 8.79
C VAL A 71 -5.48 -14.65 8.32
N ILE A 72 -5.49 -15.16 7.09
CA ILE A 72 -4.31 -15.73 6.43
C ILE A 72 -3.67 -14.63 5.57
N PRO A 73 -2.53 -14.03 5.96
CA PRO A 73 -1.88 -12.98 5.18
C PRO A 73 -1.12 -13.56 3.99
N TYR A 74 -1.28 -12.94 2.81
CA TYR A 74 -0.49 -13.21 1.61
C TYR A 74 0.15 -11.93 1.09
N VAL A 75 1.44 -11.74 1.34
CA VAL A 75 2.14 -10.49 1.01
C VAL A 75 2.62 -10.46 -0.43
N VAL A 76 2.35 -9.38 -1.15
CA VAL A 76 2.84 -9.12 -2.51
C VAL A 76 3.85 -7.97 -2.46
N PHE A 77 5.02 -8.16 -3.05
CA PHE A 77 6.03 -7.12 -3.25
C PHE A 77 6.17 -6.77 -4.73
N ASP A 78 6.47 -5.51 -5.03
CA ASP A 78 6.90 -5.10 -6.36
C ASP A 78 8.20 -5.79 -6.76
N GLY A 79 8.35 -6.07 -8.05
CA GLY A 79 9.55 -6.59 -8.68
C GLY A 79 10.19 -5.57 -9.60
N GLY A 80 10.19 -5.86 -10.91
CA GLY A 80 10.86 -5.06 -11.92
C GLY A 80 10.21 -3.70 -12.19
N PRO A 81 10.98 -2.69 -12.63
CA PRO A 81 10.41 -1.40 -13.00
C PRO A 81 9.58 -1.50 -14.28
N LEU A 82 8.44 -0.81 -14.34
CA LEU A 82 7.65 -0.67 -15.56
C LEU A 82 8.17 0.50 -16.42
N PRO A 83 8.39 0.32 -17.74
CA PRO A 83 8.82 1.39 -18.64
C PRO A 83 7.88 2.60 -18.63
N MET A 84 6.57 2.37 -18.53
CA MET A 84 5.55 3.44 -18.56
C MET A 84 5.56 4.31 -17.30
N LYS A 85 6.04 3.80 -16.16
CA LYS A 85 6.17 4.59 -14.91
C LYS A 85 7.55 5.22 -14.73
N LYS A 86 8.47 5.07 -15.69
CA LYS A 86 9.85 5.58 -15.60
C LYS A 86 9.90 7.07 -15.29
N GLY A 87 9.06 7.88 -15.92
CA GLY A 87 9.01 9.33 -15.69
C GLY A 87 8.60 9.66 -14.25
N THR A 88 7.50 9.08 -13.77
CA THR A 88 6.98 9.29 -12.41
C THR A 88 7.95 8.80 -11.34
N GLU A 89 8.60 7.64 -11.54
CA GLU A 89 9.60 7.12 -10.61
C GLU A 89 10.87 7.98 -10.58
N GLU A 90 11.28 8.56 -11.72
CA GLU A 90 12.39 9.51 -11.77
C GLU A 90 12.07 10.82 -11.02
N GLU A 91 10.87 11.37 -11.21
CA GLU A 91 10.40 12.54 -10.47
C GLU A 91 10.34 12.28 -8.95
N ARG A 92 9.79 11.13 -8.56
CA ARG A 92 9.76 10.69 -7.16
C ARG A 92 11.17 10.54 -6.59
N ARG A 93 12.09 9.93 -7.33
CA ARG A 93 13.50 9.78 -6.92
C ARG A 93 14.19 11.14 -6.74
N LYS A 94 14.03 12.06 -7.71
CA LYS A 94 14.58 13.44 -7.62
C LYS A 94 14.02 14.19 -6.42
N SER A 95 12.71 14.11 -6.20
CA SER A 95 12.03 14.75 -5.06
C SER A 95 12.54 14.19 -3.73
N ARG A 96 12.66 12.86 -3.58
CA ARG A 96 13.20 12.23 -2.37
C ARG A 96 14.65 12.64 -2.10
N GLN A 97 15.49 12.64 -3.13
CA GLN A 97 16.89 13.06 -3.01
C GLN A 97 16.99 14.52 -2.52
N LYS A 98 16.25 15.44 -3.14
CA LYS A 98 16.22 16.85 -2.71
C LYS A 98 15.77 17.00 -1.26
N ASN A 99 14.70 16.29 -0.85
CA ASN A 99 14.21 16.34 0.54
C ASN A 99 15.22 15.73 1.52
N ARG A 100 15.95 14.68 1.13
CA ARG A 100 17.01 14.09 1.94
C ARG A 100 18.15 15.08 2.18
N GLU A 101 18.64 15.74 1.13
CA GLU A 101 19.71 16.73 1.21
C GLU A 101 19.31 17.93 2.10
N LEU A 102 18.09 18.48 1.89
CA LEU A 102 17.54 19.54 2.74
C LEU A 102 17.38 19.09 4.20
N GLY A 103 16.96 17.85 4.43
CA GLY A 103 16.84 17.26 5.77
C GLY A 103 18.19 17.22 6.49
N ILE A 104 19.25 16.79 5.80
CA ILE A 104 20.62 16.76 6.34
C ILE A 104 21.10 18.17 6.68
N GLN A 105 20.86 19.15 5.80
CA GLN A 105 21.22 20.55 6.06
C GLN A 105 20.51 21.11 7.31
N HIS A 106 19.21 20.89 7.44
CA HIS A 106 18.46 21.31 8.62
C HIS A 106 18.94 20.60 9.89
N PHE A 107 19.27 19.31 9.79
CA PHE A 107 19.80 18.54 10.92
C PHE A 107 21.14 19.09 11.42
N ASN A 108 22.07 19.37 10.50
CA ASN A 108 23.37 19.96 10.82
C ASN A 108 23.25 21.36 11.44
N ASN A 109 22.25 22.13 11.01
CA ASN A 109 21.92 23.45 11.54
C ASN A 109 21.10 23.40 12.86
N LYS A 110 20.96 22.24 13.50
CA LYS A 110 20.17 22.02 14.73
C LYS A 110 18.68 22.37 14.60
N ARG A 111 18.16 22.46 13.37
CA ARG A 111 16.74 22.71 13.04
C ARG A 111 15.99 21.38 12.94
N PHE A 112 15.85 20.70 14.08
CA PHE A 112 15.37 19.31 14.12
C PHE A 112 13.91 19.13 13.66
N ARG A 113 13.04 20.12 13.88
CA ARG A 113 11.62 20.03 13.48
C ARG A 113 11.49 20.03 11.96
N GLU A 114 12.20 20.92 11.29
CA GLU A 114 12.25 21.01 9.83
C GLU A 114 12.94 19.78 9.23
N ALA A 115 14.06 19.36 9.82
CA ALA A 115 14.78 18.16 9.40
C ALA A 115 13.87 16.92 9.37
N ARG A 116 13.07 16.70 10.43
CA ARG A 116 12.10 15.58 10.49
C ARG A 116 11.08 15.62 9.35
N LYS A 117 10.54 16.79 9.00
CA LYS A 117 9.59 16.93 7.88
C LYS A 117 10.24 16.58 6.55
N CYS A 118 11.48 17.03 6.34
CA CYS A 118 12.26 16.72 5.15
C CYS A 118 12.62 15.22 5.08
N PHE A 119 13.07 14.61 6.17
CA PHE A 119 13.37 13.18 6.22
C PHE A 119 12.14 12.31 5.95
N ALA A 120 10.97 12.66 6.50
CA ALA A 120 9.73 11.95 6.20
C ALA A 120 9.37 11.95 4.69
N ARG A 121 9.77 12.98 3.94
CA ARG A 121 9.59 13.08 2.49
C ARG A 121 10.77 12.55 1.67
N GLY A 122 11.94 12.41 2.29
CA GLY A 122 13.18 11.99 1.65
C GLY A 122 13.53 10.51 1.85
N ALA A 123 12.86 9.83 2.79
CA ALA A 123 13.06 8.41 3.02
C ALA A 123 12.53 7.57 1.85
N ASP A 124 13.31 6.57 1.44
CA ASP A 124 12.98 5.66 0.34
C ASP A 124 13.00 4.22 0.82
N VAL A 125 12.17 3.37 0.21
CA VAL A 125 12.15 1.93 0.46
C VAL A 125 13.10 1.26 -0.52
N SER A 126 14.21 0.73 -0.02
CA SER A 126 15.17 0.01 -0.88
C SER A 126 14.78 -1.47 -1.05
N PRO A 127 15.20 -2.11 -2.15
CA PRO A 127 15.04 -3.57 -2.33
C PRO A 127 15.64 -4.39 -1.17
N TYR A 128 16.71 -3.88 -0.55
CA TYR A 128 17.30 -4.50 0.64
C TYR A 128 16.33 -4.54 1.83
N MET A 129 15.56 -3.47 2.05
CA MET A 129 14.56 -3.41 3.12
C MET A 129 13.42 -4.40 2.87
N ALA A 130 12.93 -4.49 1.62
CA ALA A 130 11.94 -5.49 1.23
C ALA A 130 12.48 -6.92 1.42
N HIS A 131 13.70 -7.19 0.98
CA HIS A 131 14.37 -8.49 1.18
C HIS A 131 14.46 -8.86 2.66
N ARG A 132 14.82 -7.90 3.52
CA ARG A 132 14.85 -8.11 4.97
C ARG A 132 13.49 -8.50 5.54
N VAL A 133 12.41 -7.88 5.10
CA VAL A 133 11.05 -8.29 5.51
C VAL A 133 10.73 -9.69 5.00
N ILE A 134 11.02 -9.99 3.73
CA ILE A 134 10.81 -11.32 3.13
C ILE A 134 11.52 -12.41 3.94
N GLN A 135 12.75 -12.17 4.41
CA GLN A 135 13.45 -13.13 5.26
C GLN A 135 12.70 -13.44 6.57
N HIS A 136 12.01 -12.44 7.16
CA HIS A 136 11.22 -12.64 8.37
C HIS A 136 9.89 -13.35 8.07
N LEU A 137 9.24 -13.02 6.94
CA LEU A 137 8.05 -13.72 6.46
C LEU A 137 8.34 -15.21 6.23
N LYS A 138 9.47 -15.54 5.57
CA LYS A 138 9.95 -16.91 5.38
C LYS A 138 10.11 -17.66 6.69
N LYS A 139 10.76 -17.05 7.68
CA LYS A 139 10.98 -17.67 9.00
C LYS A 139 9.68 -17.98 9.75
N GLN A 140 8.63 -17.20 9.51
CA GLN A 140 7.31 -17.38 10.13
C GLN A 140 6.32 -18.15 9.23
N ASN A 141 6.79 -18.73 8.10
CA ASN A 141 5.96 -19.43 7.13
C ASN A 141 4.75 -18.61 6.64
N VAL A 142 4.95 -17.30 6.48
CA VAL A 142 3.93 -16.39 5.92
C VAL A 142 4.03 -16.41 4.41
N LEU A 143 2.89 -16.53 3.72
CA LEU A 143 2.82 -16.52 2.27
C LEU A 143 3.29 -15.18 1.73
N TYR A 144 4.17 -15.21 0.74
CA TYR A 144 4.58 -14.02 0.01
C TYR A 144 4.94 -14.34 -1.43
N VAL A 145 4.83 -13.34 -2.31
CA VAL A 145 5.28 -13.39 -3.69
C VAL A 145 5.90 -12.06 -4.09
N VAL A 146 6.93 -12.10 -4.92
CA VAL A 146 7.47 -10.93 -5.60
C VAL A 146 6.86 -10.91 -6.99
N ALA A 147 6.08 -9.87 -7.30
CA ALA A 147 5.47 -9.69 -8.59
C ALA A 147 6.56 -9.54 -9.68
N PRO A 148 6.28 -9.90 -10.94
CA PRO A 148 7.24 -9.67 -12.02
C PRO A 148 7.50 -8.16 -12.23
N TYR A 149 6.47 -7.34 -12.00
CA TYR A 149 6.51 -5.88 -12.08
C TYR A 149 5.77 -5.28 -10.88
N GLU A 150 4.57 -4.74 -11.05
CA GLU A 150 3.82 -4.10 -9.97
C GLU A 150 2.97 -5.08 -9.17
N ALA A 151 2.88 -4.81 -7.87
CA ALA A 151 2.03 -5.55 -6.96
C ALA A 151 0.55 -5.47 -7.34
N ASP A 152 0.06 -4.34 -7.87
CA ASP A 152 -1.37 -4.16 -8.19
C ASP A 152 -1.94 -5.26 -9.08
N ALA A 153 -1.23 -5.57 -10.17
CA ALA A 153 -1.65 -6.62 -11.11
C ALA A 153 -1.58 -8.01 -10.47
N GLN A 154 -0.56 -8.26 -9.65
CA GLN A 154 -0.39 -9.53 -8.95
C GLN A 154 -1.46 -9.72 -7.85
N LEU A 155 -1.80 -8.66 -7.10
CA LEU A 155 -2.86 -8.64 -6.10
C LEU A 155 -4.21 -8.96 -6.75
N ALA A 156 -4.52 -8.30 -7.86
CA ALA A 156 -5.75 -8.57 -8.60
C ALA A 156 -5.79 -10.00 -9.17
N TYR A 157 -4.65 -10.52 -9.64
CA TYR A 157 -4.56 -11.91 -10.09
C TYR A 157 -4.83 -12.91 -8.96
N LEU A 158 -4.29 -12.69 -7.76
CA LEU A 158 -4.55 -13.55 -6.59
C LEU A 158 -6.04 -13.57 -6.23
N VAL A 159 -6.72 -12.42 -6.28
CA VAL A 159 -8.16 -12.36 -6.02
C VAL A 159 -8.95 -13.06 -7.13
N LYS A 160 -8.65 -12.80 -8.40
CA LYS A 160 -9.34 -13.39 -9.55
C LYS A 160 -9.20 -14.91 -9.64
N THR A 161 -8.08 -15.45 -9.17
CA THR A 161 -7.81 -16.90 -9.14
C THR A 161 -8.33 -17.59 -7.88
N GLY A 162 -8.91 -16.84 -6.93
CA GLY A 162 -9.42 -17.39 -5.66
C GLY A 162 -8.32 -17.74 -4.65
N LEU A 163 -7.08 -17.30 -4.88
CA LEU A 163 -5.97 -17.44 -3.92
C LEU A 163 -6.05 -16.41 -2.79
N ALA A 164 -6.84 -15.35 -2.95
CA ALA A 164 -7.16 -14.37 -1.92
C ALA A 164 -8.63 -13.95 -2.01
N ASP A 165 -9.25 -13.69 -0.85
CA ASP A 165 -10.64 -13.24 -0.73
C ASP A 165 -10.76 -11.70 -0.78
N GLY A 166 -9.66 -10.98 -0.62
CA GLY A 166 -9.62 -9.50 -0.64
C GLY A 166 -8.19 -8.96 -0.57
N VAL A 167 -8.05 -7.64 -0.74
CA VAL A 167 -6.76 -6.94 -0.74
C VAL A 167 -6.69 -5.90 0.36
N ILE A 168 -5.58 -5.82 1.08
CA ILE A 168 -5.24 -4.71 1.97
C ILE A 168 -4.20 -3.83 1.26
N THR A 169 -4.59 -2.59 0.94
CA THR A 169 -3.69 -1.60 0.31
C THR A 169 -4.13 -0.17 0.64
N GLU A 170 -3.25 0.80 0.43
CA GLU A 170 -3.58 2.24 0.43
C GLU A 170 -3.59 2.81 -1.00
N ASP A 171 -3.44 1.95 -2.01
CA ASP A 171 -3.49 2.29 -3.42
C ASP A 171 -4.85 1.95 -4.02
N SER A 172 -5.55 2.96 -4.56
CA SER A 172 -6.86 2.76 -5.18
C SER A 172 -6.77 2.13 -6.57
N ASP A 173 -5.58 1.97 -7.15
CA ASP A 173 -5.37 1.35 -8.46
C ASP A 173 -5.82 -0.12 -8.46
N CYS A 174 -5.79 -0.81 -7.32
CA CYS A 174 -6.28 -2.18 -7.19
C CYS A 174 -7.76 -2.36 -7.59
N LEU A 175 -8.61 -1.34 -7.43
CA LEU A 175 -10.03 -1.40 -7.79
C LEU A 175 -10.23 -1.62 -9.31
N PRO A 176 -9.72 -0.76 -10.21
CA PRO A 176 -9.84 -0.97 -11.65
C PRO A 176 -9.05 -2.17 -12.19
N PHE A 177 -8.04 -2.68 -11.48
CA PHE A 177 -7.42 -3.98 -11.81
C PHE A 177 -8.37 -5.18 -11.58
N GLY A 178 -9.51 -4.96 -10.91
CA GLY A 178 -10.58 -5.93 -10.71
C GLY A 178 -10.55 -6.62 -9.34
N CYS A 179 -9.95 -6.00 -8.32
CA CYS A 179 -10.06 -6.48 -6.96
C CYS A 179 -11.48 -6.26 -6.45
N GLN A 180 -12.21 -7.34 -6.12
CA GLN A 180 -13.62 -7.28 -5.76
C GLN A 180 -13.86 -6.71 -4.35
N VAL A 181 -12.92 -6.96 -3.42
CA VAL A 181 -12.96 -6.49 -2.04
C VAL A 181 -11.61 -5.87 -1.71
N VAL A 182 -11.61 -4.58 -1.36
CA VAL A 182 -10.39 -3.84 -1.00
C VAL A 182 -10.58 -3.15 0.34
N LEU A 183 -9.62 -3.36 1.25
CA LEU A 183 -9.55 -2.82 2.60
C LEU A 183 -8.46 -1.75 2.65
N PHE A 184 -8.89 -0.51 2.82
CA PHE A 184 -8.05 0.68 2.93
C PHE A 184 -7.86 1.09 4.38
N LYS A 185 -6.81 1.88 4.64
CA LYS A 185 -6.60 2.58 5.92
C LYS A 185 -6.70 1.69 7.15
N MET A 186 -6.18 0.46 7.08
CA MET A 186 -6.17 -0.43 8.24
C MET A 186 -5.38 0.21 9.39
N ASP A 187 -6.04 0.40 10.53
CA ASP A 187 -5.48 1.02 11.71
C ASP A 187 -4.82 -0.01 12.64
N ARG A 188 -4.68 0.32 13.94
CA ARG A 188 -4.15 -0.57 14.97
C ARG A 188 -5.24 -1.25 15.79
N ASP A 189 -6.47 -0.76 15.68
CA ASP A 189 -7.66 -1.25 16.41
C ASP A 189 -8.38 -2.33 15.59
N ASN A 190 -7.70 -2.89 14.58
CA ASN A 190 -8.22 -3.92 13.67
C ASN A 190 -9.42 -3.43 12.85
N VAL A 191 -9.48 -2.14 12.54
CA VAL A 191 -10.54 -1.56 11.71
C VAL A 191 -9.96 -1.10 10.38
N ALA A 192 -10.72 -1.30 9.30
CA ALA A 192 -10.39 -0.87 7.95
C ALA A 192 -11.60 -0.29 7.22
N GLN A 193 -11.33 0.51 6.18
CA GLN A 193 -12.34 1.02 5.26
C GLN A 193 -12.47 0.06 4.08
N GLU A 194 -13.57 -0.67 4.02
CA GLU A 194 -13.87 -1.63 2.99
C GLU A 194 -14.61 -0.97 1.82
N ILE A 195 -14.19 -1.30 0.60
CA ILE A 195 -14.94 -1.07 -0.62
C ILE A 195 -15.15 -2.42 -1.31
N ARG A 196 -16.41 -2.73 -1.62
CA ARG A 196 -16.79 -3.88 -2.45
C ARG A 196 -17.24 -3.40 -3.82
N MET A 197 -16.65 -3.97 -4.88
CA MET A 197 -17.03 -3.65 -6.26
C MET A 197 -18.49 -4.03 -6.56
N ALA A 198 -19.04 -5.04 -5.88
CA ALA A 198 -20.45 -5.39 -5.96
C ALA A 198 -21.40 -4.25 -5.54
N ASN A 199 -20.92 -3.34 -4.67
CA ASN A 199 -21.69 -2.19 -4.19
C ASN A 199 -21.49 -0.95 -5.07
N LEU A 200 -20.67 -0.99 -6.12
CA LEU A 200 -20.36 0.16 -6.96
C LEU A 200 -21.63 0.84 -7.52
N LYS A 201 -22.59 0.05 -7.97
CA LYS A 201 -23.91 0.49 -8.46
C LYS A 201 -24.76 1.25 -7.43
N ASN A 202 -24.46 1.12 -6.15
CA ASN A 202 -25.17 1.78 -5.06
C ASN A 202 -24.56 3.14 -4.67
N ASN A 203 -23.52 3.59 -5.39
CA ASN A 203 -22.87 4.86 -5.08
C ASN A 203 -23.80 6.05 -5.31
N LYS A 204 -23.96 6.88 -4.27
CA LYS A 204 -24.86 8.05 -4.27
C LYS A 204 -24.26 9.30 -4.93
N GLY A 205 -22.94 9.37 -5.05
CA GLY A 205 -22.24 10.52 -5.63
C GLY A 205 -22.31 10.50 -7.15
N MET A 206 -21.45 9.68 -7.76
CA MET A 206 -21.48 9.39 -9.20
C MET A 206 -22.23 8.08 -9.42
N SER A 207 -23.18 8.08 -10.36
CA SER A 207 -23.96 6.88 -10.69
C SER A 207 -23.13 5.90 -11.52
N PHE A 208 -23.07 4.65 -11.06
CA PHE A 208 -22.40 3.54 -11.74
C PHE A 208 -23.37 2.43 -12.17
N HIS A 209 -24.67 2.71 -12.25
CA HIS A 209 -25.71 1.70 -12.48
C HIS A 209 -25.52 0.89 -13.78
N MET A 210 -24.92 1.51 -14.81
CA MET A 210 -24.67 0.90 -16.13
C MET A 210 -23.18 0.65 -16.40
N PHE A 211 -22.31 0.80 -15.39
CA PHE A 211 -20.88 0.63 -15.58
C PHE A 211 -20.51 -0.85 -15.62
N THR A 212 -19.87 -1.26 -16.70
CA THR A 212 -19.11 -2.52 -16.74
C THR A 212 -17.75 -2.34 -16.06
N GLU A 213 -17.07 -3.43 -15.73
CA GLU A 213 -15.69 -3.37 -15.21
C GLU A 213 -14.76 -2.61 -16.17
N LYS A 214 -14.94 -2.80 -17.48
CA LYS A 214 -14.19 -2.10 -18.52
C LYS A 214 -14.47 -0.59 -18.51
N MET A 215 -15.72 -0.18 -18.39
CA MET A 215 -16.09 1.24 -18.31
C MET A 215 -15.53 1.90 -17.04
N PHE A 216 -15.50 1.17 -15.92
CA PHE A 216 -14.89 1.65 -14.69
C PHE A 216 -13.38 1.83 -14.84
N LEU A 217 -12.69 0.86 -15.46
CA LEU A 217 -11.27 0.97 -15.80
C LEU A 217 -10.99 2.17 -16.71
N GLU A 218 -11.75 2.31 -17.80
CA GLU A 218 -11.60 3.43 -18.74
C GLU A 218 -11.84 4.77 -18.04
N MET A 219 -12.89 4.86 -17.21
CA MET A 219 -13.13 6.04 -16.38
C MET A 219 -11.92 6.34 -15.51
N CYS A 220 -11.37 5.36 -14.79
CA CYS A 220 -10.19 5.52 -13.95
C CYS A 220 -8.95 6.02 -14.72
N ILE A 221 -8.77 5.60 -15.97
CA ILE A 221 -7.67 6.08 -16.84
C ILE A 221 -7.85 7.57 -17.19
N PHE A 222 -9.08 7.99 -17.48
CA PHE A 222 -9.41 9.39 -17.79
C PHE A 222 -9.69 10.25 -16.54
N PHE A 223 -9.68 9.64 -15.35
CA PHE A 223 -10.07 10.29 -14.10
C PHE A 223 -9.00 11.31 -13.69
N ARG A 224 -9.21 12.55 -14.12
CA ARG A 224 -8.45 13.73 -13.68
C ARG A 224 -9.45 14.75 -13.16
N MET A 225 -9.59 14.84 -11.84
CA MET A 225 -10.22 15.96 -11.16
C MET A 225 -9.16 16.80 -10.47
#